data_AF-A0A2T3G025-F1
#
_entry.id   AF-A0A2T3G025-F1
#
_cell.length_a   1.000
_cell.length_b   1.000
_cell.length_c   1.000
_cell.angle_alpha   90.00
_cell.angle_beta   90.00
_cell.angle_gamma   90.00
#
_symmetry.space_group_name_H-M   'P 1'
#
loop_
_entity.id
_entity.type
_entity.pdbx_description
1 polymer ?
#
loop_
_entity_poly.entity_id
_entity_poly.type
_entity_poly.pdbx_seq_one_letter_code
_entity_poly.pdbx_strand_id
1 'polypeptide(L)'
;MNGIQNKKRMYDYCCQRIICHKEILSRIIQEYVDEAKKMTIEEISKHIYGIKMSSLEEYIYSKKRDKNNKQDVRCYFNLKECIQINLYLNLDYIEDAHVNKRKKHKVYHLYFITRSLEYDDGTVLMNINSQLNIYKYRIYISNRYRSNNECKQHNEILTLMHIILSYRMGAKYKERLIKKYINNKEIDKELEIMCNLSQAIEMDIKEKTVRKVTREVTRQNNVRGIYNVMKNLNVSFDVAMDILGFTKNEKIILKEYLKNKEYLLTL
;
A
#
# COMPACT_ATOMS: atom_id res chain seq x y z
N MET A 1 6.12 13.42 14.28
CA MET A 1 5.96 12.47 13.14
C MET A 1 4.91 11.43 13.51
N ASN A 2 3.93 11.15 12.63
CA ASN A 2 2.77 10.29 12.91
C ASN A 2 3.22 8.81 13.03
N GLY A 3 3.03 8.17 14.20
CA GLY A 3 3.55 6.81 14.47
C GLY A 3 3.16 5.76 13.42
N ILE A 4 1.95 5.85 12.85
CA ILE A 4 1.50 5.00 11.74
C ILE A 4 2.37 5.14 10.50
N GLN A 5 2.82 6.35 10.17
CA GLN A 5 3.61 6.59 8.96
C GLN A 5 4.98 5.93 9.05
N ASN A 6 5.58 5.91 10.25
CA ASN A 6 6.85 5.20 10.47
C ASN A 6 6.66 3.69 10.36
N LYS A 7 5.60 3.13 10.94
CA LYS A 7 5.27 1.70 10.80
C LYS A 7 5.06 1.32 9.33
N LYS A 8 4.32 2.13 8.56
CA LYS A 8 4.14 1.92 7.10
C LYS A 8 5.46 1.93 6.33
N ARG A 9 6.37 2.86 6.66
CA ARG A 9 7.71 2.91 6.04
C ARG A 9 8.51 1.65 6.35
N MET A 10 8.54 1.21 7.61
CA MET A 10 9.23 -0.03 7.99
C MET A 10 8.61 -1.25 7.31
N TYR A 11 7.28 -1.27 7.21
CA TYR A 11 6.56 -2.30 6.48
C TYR A 11 6.98 -2.37 5.01
N ASP A 12 7.01 -1.24 4.31
CA ASP A 12 7.47 -1.16 2.91
C ASP A 12 8.90 -1.71 2.76
N TYR A 13 9.80 -1.38 3.68
CA TYR A 13 11.17 -1.91 3.68
C TYR A 13 11.20 -3.44 3.88
N CYS A 14 10.39 -3.97 4.79
CA CYS A 14 10.25 -5.42 4.97
C CYS A 14 9.70 -6.10 3.71
N CYS A 15 8.74 -5.50 3.01
CA CYS A 15 8.29 -6.01 1.71
C CYS A 15 9.42 -6.08 0.71
N GLN A 16 10.28 -5.05 0.61
CA GLN A 16 11.46 -5.06 -0.26
C GLN A 16 12.39 -6.23 0.07
N ARG A 17 12.70 -6.45 1.36
CA ARG A 17 13.56 -7.55 1.81
C ARG A 17 13.02 -8.92 1.41
N ILE A 18 11.71 -9.14 1.62
CA ILE A 18 11.04 -10.38 1.24
C ILE A 18 11.11 -10.54 -0.29
N ILE A 19 10.71 -9.53 -1.04
CA ILE A 19 10.71 -9.56 -2.52
C ILE A 19 12.12 -9.76 -3.10
N CYS A 20 13.17 -9.31 -2.42
CA CYS A 20 14.56 -9.54 -2.83
C CYS A 20 15.03 -10.99 -2.71
N HIS A 21 14.29 -11.87 -2.02
CA HIS A 21 14.69 -13.28 -1.99
C HIS A 21 14.61 -13.90 -3.38
N LYS A 22 15.63 -14.68 -3.72
CA LYS A 22 15.80 -15.27 -5.05
C LYS A 22 14.59 -16.07 -5.51
N GLU A 23 13.93 -16.80 -4.61
CA GLU A 23 12.73 -17.57 -4.94
C GLU A 23 11.58 -16.67 -5.42
N ILE A 24 11.33 -15.56 -4.71
CA ILE A 24 10.29 -14.60 -5.08
C ILE A 24 10.66 -13.86 -6.36
N LEU A 25 11.91 -13.36 -6.44
CA LEU A 25 12.40 -12.74 -7.66
C LEU A 25 12.26 -13.68 -8.85
N SER A 26 12.61 -14.95 -8.70
CA SER A 26 12.53 -15.93 -9.79
C SER A 26 11.11 -16.11 -10.29
N ARG A 27 10.11 -16.13 -9.39
CA ARG A 27 8.68 -16.18 -9.76
C ARG A 27 8.22 -14.90 -10.47
N ILE A 28 8.65 -13.72 -10.01
CA ILE A 28 8.38 -12.43 -10.69
C ILE A 28 8.99 -12.43 -12.09
N ILE A 29 10.23 -12.89 -12.21
CA ILE A 29 10.98 -12.95 -13.47
C ILE A 29 10.29 -13.92 -14.43
N GLN A 30 9.93 -15.12 -13.96
CA GLN A 30 9.23 -16.12 -14.77
C GLN A 30 7.94 -15.56 -15.38
N GLU A 31 7.18 -14.77 -14.63
CA GLU A 31 5.92 -14.21 -15.13
C GLU A 31 6.12 -13.06 -16.12
N TYR A 32 6.98 -12.09 -15.78
CA TYR A 32 7.02 -10.79 -16.46
C TYR A 32 8.20 -10.57 -17.39
N VAL A 33 9.17 -11.49 -17.43
CA VAL A 33 10.34 -11.43 -18.32
C VAL A 33 10.19 -12.50 -19.38
N ASP A 34 10.04 -12.07 -20.64
CA ASP A 34 9.72 -12.97 -21.75
C ASP A 34 10.77 -14.08 -21.94
N GLU A 35 12.04 -13.78 -21.69
CA GLU A 35 13.14 -14.75 -21.80
C GLU A 35 13.06 -15.88 -20.77
N ALA A 36 12.41 -15.64 -19.64
CA ALA A 36 12.38 -16.56 -18.50
C ALA A 36 11.07 -17.36 -18.39
N LYS A 37 10.05 -17.05 -19.21
CA LYS A 37 8.71 -17.67 -19.13
C LYS A 37 8.69 -19.19 -19.16
N LYS A 38 9.65 -19.81 -19.85
CA LYS A 38 9.74 -21.27 -19.99
C LYS A 38 10.76 -21.92 -19.05
N MET A 39 11.50 -21.12 -18.28
CA MET A 39 12.51 -21.62 -17.34
C MET A 39 11.86 -22.00 -16.02
N THR A 40 12.49 -22.91 -15.27
CA THR A 40 12.07 -23.23 -13.90
C THR A 40 12.55 -22.16 -12.91
N ILE A 41 11.97 -22.14 -11.72
CA ILE A 41 12.36 -21.21 -10.63
C ILE A 41 13.83 -21.44 -10.24
N GLU A 42 14.28 -22.69 -10.20
CA GLU A 42 15.66 -23.07 -9.86
C GLU A 42 16.64 -22.61 -10.94
N GLU A 43 16.27 -22.74 -12.21
CA GLU A 43 17.08 -22.25 -13.33
C GLU A 43 17.21 -20.73 -13.26
N ILE A 44 16.09 -20.01 -13.09
CA ILE A 44 16.10 -18.56 -12.99
C ILE A 44 16.99 -18.12 -11.82
N SER A 45 16.82 -18.73 -10.65
CA SER A 45 17.57 -18.42 -9.43
C SER A 45 19.10 -18.53 -9.59
N LYS A 46 19.57 -19.50 -10.40
CA LYS A 46 21.00 -19.68 -10.73
C LYS A 46 21.55 -18.57 -11.63
N HIS A 47 20.72 -18.01 -12.52
CA HIS A 47 21.12 -16.96 -13.45
C HIS A 47 20.98 -15.54 -12.85
N ILE A 48 20.38 -15.40 -11.66
CA ILE A 48 20.41 -14.17 -10.87
C ILE A 48 21.79 -14.02 -10.23
N TYR A 49 22.56 -13.04 -10.70
CA TYR A 49 23.94 -12.82 -10.26
C TYR A 49 24.15 -11.53 -9.46
N GLY A 50 23.15 -10.65 -9.38
CA GLY A 50 23.24 -9.44 -8.58
C GLY A 50 21.88 -8.89 -8.19
N ILE A 51 21.70 -8.61 -6.90
CA ILE A 51 20.51 -7.98 -6.34
C ILE A 51 20.96 -6.73 -5.57
N LYS A 52 20.34 -5.59 -5.86
CA LYS A 52 20.60 -4.32 -5.19
C LYS A 52 19.30 -3.78 -4.59
N MET A 53 19.35 -3.50 -3.29
CA MET A 53 18.31 -2.87 -2.50
C MET A 53 18.99 -1.82 -1.60
N SER A 54 18.30 -0.75 -1.25
CA SER A 54 18.85 0.24 -0.32
C SER A 54 19.01 -0.37 1.08
N SER A 55 20.06 0.00 1.82
CA SER A 55 20.17 -0.34 3.24
C SER A 55 19.02 0.30 4.04
N LEU A 56 18.76 -0.17 5.27
CA LEU A 56 17.74 0.44 6.13
C LEU A 56 18.02 1.93 6.38
N GLU A 57 19.28 2.29 6.63
CA GLU A 57 19.71 3.67 6.82
C GLU A 57 19.46 4.49 5.55
N GLU A 58 19.92 4.01 4.39
CA GLU A 58 19.65 4.66 3.11
C GLU A 58 18.15 4.81 2.87
N TYR A 59 17.33 3.81 3.18
CA TYR A 59 15.88 3.84 2.99
C TYR A 59 15.22 4.90 3.88
N ILE A 60 15.66 5.03 5.13
CA ILE A 60 15.16 6.04 6.08
C ILE A 60 15.58 7.46 5.64
N TYR A 61 16.81 7.64 5.16
CA TYR A 61 17.37 8.96 4.82
C TYR A 61 17.06 9.43 3.39
N SER A 62 17.00 8.52 2.40
CA SER A 62 16.83 8.85 0.97
C SER A 62 15.50 9.50 0.64
N LYS A 63 14.39 9.11 1.28
CA LYS A 63 13.07 9.73 1.03
C LYS A 63 12.91 11.15 1.59
N LYS A 64 13.96 11.74 2.19
CA LYS A 64 14.02 13.20 2.44
C LYS A 64 14.52 14.00 1.23
N ARG A 65 15.15 13.40 0.22
CA ARG A 65 15.88 14.17 -0.82
C ARG A 65 15.53 13.93 -2.30
N ASP A 66 14.85 12.88 -2.73
CA ASP A 66 14.34 12.82 -4.11
C ASP A 66 13.17 11.83 -4.21
N LYS A 67 12.00 12.31 -4.64
CA LYS A 67 10.77 11.50 -4.66
C LYS A 67 10.61 10.61 -5.90
N ASN A 68 11.38 10.81 -6.97
CA ASN A 68 10.90 10.34 -8.28
C ASN A 68 11.73 9.24 -8.98
N ASN A 69 12.98 8.90 -8.58
CA ASN A 69 13.86 8.14 -9.49
C ASN A 69 14.65 6.93 -8.96
N LYS A 70 14.53 6.50 -7.70
CA LYS A 70 15.25 5.31 -7.20
C LYS A 70 14.30 4.11 -7.13
N GLN A 71 14.52 3.10 -8.01
CA GLN A 71 13.80 1.82 -7.93
C GLN A 71 14.03 1.13 -6.58
N ASP A 72 13.01 0.44 -6.08
CA ASP A 72 13.03 -0.21 -4.76
C ASP A 72 13.96 -1.43 -4.75
N VAL A 73 13.87 -2.26 -5.78
CA VAL A 73 14.73 -3.44 -5.97
C VAL A 73 15.27 -3.44 -7.40
N ARG A 74 16.56 -3.73 -7.55
CA ARG A 74 17.19 -3.94 -8.85
C ARG A 74 17.84 -5.31 -8.89
N CYS A 75 17.49 -6.12 -9.88
CA CYS A 75 18.05 -7.43 -10.12
C CYS A 75 18.77 -7.46 -11.48
N TYR A 76 19.86 -8.23 -11.56
CA TYR A 76 20.55 -8.54 -12.80
C TYR A 76 20.47 -10.04 -13.06
N PHE A 77 20.04 -10.38 -14.26
CA PHE A 77 19.73 -11.72 -14.71
C PHE A 77 20.53 -11.99 -15.98
N ASN A 78 21.44 -12.96 -15.95
CA ASN A 78 22.36 -13.22 -17.06
C ASN A 78 21.91 -14.45 -17.84
N LEU A 79 21.57 -14.29 -19.11
CA LEU A 79 21.30 -15.39 -20.05
C LEU A 79 22.27 -15.29 -21.24
N LYS A 80 21.78 -15.42 -22.48
CA LYS A 80 22.53 -15.08 -23.70
C LYS A 80 22.88 -13.59 -23.76
N GLU A 81 22.09 -12.77 -23.08
CA GLU A 81 22.33 -11.35 -22.86
C GLU A 81 22.13 -10.99 -21.38
N CYS A 82 22.69 -9.86 -20.96
CA CYS A 82 22.45 -9.32 -19.62
C CYS A 82 21.09 -8.62 -19.59
N ILE A 83 20.24 -8.98 -18.64
CA ILE A 83 18.92 -8.40 -18.45
C ILE A 83 18.90 -7.70 -17.09
N GLN A 84 18.60 -6.41 -17.10
CA GLN A 84 18.36 -5.65 -15.87
C GLN A 84 16.86 -5.56 -15.60
N ILE A 85 16.48 -5.80 -14.34
CA ILE A 85 15.08 -5.78 -13.90
C ILE A 85 14.97 -4.80 -12.74
N ASN A 86 14.15 -3.76 -12.91
CA ASN A 86 13.87 -2.75 -11.91
C ASN A 86 12.45 -2.96 -11.39
N LEU A 87 12.30 -3.18 -10.08
CA LEU A 87 11.01 -3.27 -9.41
C LEU A 87 10.72 -1.97 -8.68
N TYR A 88 9.51 -1.47 -8.88
CA TYR A 88 8.97 -0.32 -8.16
C TYR A 88 7.70 -0.76 -7.44
N LEU A 89 7.66 -0.56 -6.13
CA LEU A 89 6.65 -1.10 -5.23
C LEU A 89 5.84 0.03 -4.59
N ASN A 90 4.55 -0.24 -4.33
CA ASN A 90 3.68 0.67 -3.58
C ASN A 90 3.67 2.12 -4.12
N LEU A 91 3.74 2.27 -5.45
CA LEU A 91 3.75 3.59 -6.07
C LEU A 91 2.35 4.21 -6.12
N ASP A 92 2.25 5.46 -5.65
CA ASP A 92 1.28 6.44 -6.13
C ASP A 92 1.91 7.02 -7.42
N TYR A 93 1.59 6.47 -8.60
CA TYR A 93 2.35 6.75 -9.83
C TYR A 93 2.39 8.25 -10.18
N ILE A 94 3.59 8.77 -10.46
CA ILE A 94 3.82 10.01 -11.23
C ILE A 94 4.78 9.63 -12.35
N GLU A 95 4.41 9.96 -13.58
CA GLU A 95 5.19 9.68 -14.78
C GLU A 95 6.50 10.46 -14.74
N ASP A 96 7.63 9.76 -14.69
CA ASP A 96 8.93 10.39 -14.85
C ASP A 96 9.44 10.19 -16.29
N ALA A 97 9.77 11.31 -16.93
CA ALA A 97 10.12 11.42 -18.35
C ALA A 97 11.61 11.16 -18.61
N HIS A 98 12.42 10.92 -17.58
CA HIS A 98 13.86 10.77 -17.75
C HIS A 98 14.28 9.35 -18.12
N VAL A 99 14.34 9.10 -19.43
CA VAL A 99 14.97 7.91 -19.99
C VAL A 99 16.47 8.19 -20.16
N ASN A 100 17.29 7.56 -19.30
CA ASN A 100 18.75 7.61 -19.42
C ASN A 100 19.17 7.04 -20.79
N LYS A 101 19.74 7.90 -21.63
CA LYS A 101 20.44 7.48 -22.85
C LYS A 101 21.62 6.60 -22.45
N ARG A 102 21.69 5.44 -23.11
CA ARG A 102 22.71 4.36 -23.05
C ARG A 102 22.43 3.27 -22.02
N LYS A 103 22.02 2.09 -22.52
CA LYS A 103 22.50 0.77 -22.07
C LYS A 103 22.54 -0.20 -23.26
N LYS A 104 23.61 -0.98 -23.37
CA LYS A 104 23.81 -2.04 -24.38
C LYS A 104 22.92 -3.29 -24.15
N HIS A 105 22.16 -3.32 -23.05
CA HIS A 105 21.56 -4.51 -22.49
C HIS A 105 20.06 -4.28 -22.22
N LYS A 106 19.26 -5.35 -22.27
CA LYS A 106 17.79 -5.28 -22.12
C LYS A 106 17.38 -4.88 -20.71
N VAL A 107 16.34 -4.05 -20.58
CA VAL A 107 15.88 -3.50 -19.29
C VAL A 107 14.37 -3.64 -19.13
N TYR A 108 13.96 -4.31 -18.06
CA TYR A 108 12.57 -4.41 -17.62
C TYR A 108 12.32 -3.45 -16.44
N HIS A 109 11.25 -2.67 -16.51
CA HIS A 109 10.74 -1.86 -15.41
C HIS A 109 9.35 -2.38 -15.03
N LEU A 110 9.22 -2.97 -13.84
CA LEU A 110 7.99 -3.54 -13.33
C LEU A 110 7.45 -2.63 -12.20
N TYR A 111 6.31 -1.99 -12.45
CA TYR A 111 5.67 -1.05 -11.54
C TYR A 111 4.46 -1.72 -10.87
N PHE A 112 4.56 -2.06 -9.59
CA PHE A 112 3.48 -2.61 -8.80
C PHE A 112 2.70 -1.49 -8.10
N ILE A 113 1.50 -1.21 -8.62
CA ILE A 113 0.67 -0.04 -8.25
C ILE A 113 -0.46 -0.50 -7.34
N THR A 114 -0.44 -0.07 -6.07
CA THR A 114 -1.38 -0.60 -5.05
C THR A 114 -2.59 0.26 -4.73
N ARG A 115 -2.72 1.43 -5.38
CA ARG A 115 -3.74 2.44 -5.04
C ARG A 115 -4.43 3.06 -6.26
N SER A 116 -4.52 2.31 -7.36
CA SER A 116 -5.23 2.80 -8.53
C SER A 116 -6.72 3.00 -8.23
N LEU A 117 -7.26 4.13 -8.67
CA LEU A 117 -8.70 4.39 -8.74
C LEU A 117 -9.26 4.12 -10.14
N GLU A 118 -8.37 4.00 -11.13
CA GLU A 118 -8.71 3.99 -12.56
C GLU A 118 -8.73 2.57 -13.16
N TYR A 119 -7.93 1.65 -12.61
CA TYR A 119 -7.72 0.32 -13.18
C TYR A 119 -8.01 -0.77 -12.13
N ASP A 120 -8.59 -1.87 -12.60
CA ASP A 120 -8.94 -3.04 -11.80
C ASP A 120 -7.72 -3.92 -11.48
N ASP A 121 -7.89 -4.78 -10.48
CA ASP A 121 -6.84 -5.68 -10.00
C ASP A 121 -6.44 -6.69 -11.04
N GLY A 122 -5.14 -6.87 -11.21
CA GLY A 122 -4.57 -7.79 -12.20
C GLY A 122 -4.44 -7.17 -13.60
N THR A 123 -4.88 -5.92 -13.80
CA THR A 123 -4.58 -5.19 -15.03
C THR A 123 -3.06 -5.06 -15.19
N VAL A 124 -2.54 -5.44 -16.36
CA VAL A 124 -1.13 -5.25 -16.73
C VAL A 124 -1.07 -4.46 -18.02
N LEU A 125 -0.53 -3.23 -17.96
CA LEU A 125 -0.27 -2.42 -19.15
C LEU A 125 1.20 -2.51 -19.52
N MET A 126 1.47 -2.82 -20.80
CA MET A 126 2.82 -2.98 -21.32
C MET A 126 3.16 -1.85 -22.30
N ASN A 127 4.34 -1.27 -22.16
CA ASN A 127 4.90 -0.29 -23.09
C ASN A 127 6.34 -0.72 -23.43
N ILE A 128 6.60 -0.96 -24.71
CA ILE A 128 7.90 -1.41 -25.22
C ILE A 128 8.52 -0.28 -26.03
N ASN A 129 9.76 0.06 -25.71
CA ASN A 129 10.61 0.89 -26.55
C ASN A 129 11.74 0.02 -27.11
N SER A 130 11.51 -0.53 -28.30
CA SER A 130 12.44 -1.44 -28.98
C SER A 130 13.76 -0.77 -29.37
N GLN A 131 13.77 0.53 -29.63
CA GLN A 131 15.01 1.27 -29.94
C GLN A 131 15.95 1.34 -28.74
N LEU A 132 15.41 1.32 -27.53
CA LEU A 132 16.17 1.43 -26.28
C LEU A 132 16.27 0.10 -25.52
N ASN A 133 15.69 -0.99 -26.04
CA ASN A 133 15.53 -2.27 -25.33
C ASN A 133 14.90 -2.12 -23.94
N ILE A 134 13.91 -1.22 -23.84
CA ILE A 134 13.20 -0.93 -22.58
C ILE A 134 11.80 -1.52 -22.62
N TYR A 135 11.46 -2.29 -21.61
CA TYR A 135 10.17 -2.93 -21.42
C TYR A 135 9.56 -2.41 -20.12
N LYS A 136 8.41 -1.75 -20.18
CA LYS A 136 7.72 -1.19 -19.01
C LYS A 136 6.41 -1.92 -18.80
N TYR A 137 6.23 -2.47 -17.60
CA TYR A 137 5.00 -3.13 -17.16
C TYR A 137 4.41 -2.36 -16.00
N ARG A 138 3.19 -1.84 -16.16
CA ARG A 138 2.39 -1.26 -15.07
C ARG A 138 1.40 -2.32 -14.60
N ILE A 139 1.61 -2.81 -13.38
CA ILE A 139 0.92 -3.94 -12.79
C ILE A 139 0.04 -3.41 -11.65
N TYR A 140 -1.27 -3.48 -11.84
CA TYR A 140 -2.24 -2.90 -10.90
C TYR A 140 -2.72 -3.95 -9.90
N ILE A 141 -2.55 -3.65 -8.61
CA ILE A 141 -2.88 -4.55 -7.49
C ILE A 141 -3.58 -3.75 -6.39
N SER A 142 -4.88 -3.52 -6.45
CA SER A 142 -5.62 -2.73 -5.44
C SER A 142 -5.42 -3.28 -4.05
N ASN A 143 -5.27 -2.35 -3.12
CA ASN A 143 -5.24 -2.58 -1.68
C ASN A 143 -6.65 -2.48 -1.06
N ARG A 144 -7.70 -2.29 -1.88
CA ARG A 144 -9.08 -2.33 -1.39
C ARG A 144 -9.49 -3.78 -1.33
N TYR A 145 -9.76 -4.26 -0.12
CA TYR A 145 -10.50 -5.49 0.17
C TYR A 145 -11.76 -5.61 -0.71
N ARG A 146 -11.63 -6.10 -1.94
CA ARG A 146 -12.71 -6.67 -2.73
C ARG A 146 -12.51 -8.18 -2.73
N SER A 147 -12.68 -8.76 -1.54
CA SER A 147 -13.01 -10.18 -1.40
C SER A 147 -14.49 -10.38 -1.71
N ASN A 148 -14.94 -9.96 -2.89
CA ASN A 148 -16.19 -10.41 -3.47
C ASN A 148 -15.79 -11.04 -4.80
N ASN A 149 -15.68 -12.37 -4.82
CA ASN A 149 -15.74 -13.37 -5.91
C ASN A 149 -15.65 -12.96 -7.40
N GLU A 150 -15.08 -11.80 -7.75
CA GLU A 150 -15.00 -11.22 -9.08
C GLU A 150 -13.56 -10.88 -9.48
N CYS A 151 -12.56 -11.15 -8.64
CA CYS A 151 -11.17 -11.27 -9.08
C CYS A 151 -11.00 -12.58 -9.86
N LYS A 152 -11.65 -12.65 -11.03
CA LYS A 152 -11.43 -13.67 -12.03
C LYS A 152 -10.01 -13.46 -12.57
N GLN A 153 -9.15 -14.48 -12.39
CA GLN A 153 -7.86 -14.67 -13.06
C GLN A 153 -6.64 -13.88 -12.55
N HIS A 154 -6.40 -13.82 -11.23
CA HIS A 154 -5.04 -13.51 -10.76
C HIS A 154 -4.15 -14.73 -10.91
N ASN A 155 -3.03 -14.58 -11.62
CA ASN A 155 -1.94 -15.56 -11.55
C ASN A 155 -1.41 -15.63 -10.09
N GLU A 156 -0.70 -16.72 -9.77
CA GLU A 156 -0.21 -16.97 -8.41
C GLU A 156 0.69 -15.83 -7.91
N ILE A 157 1.51 -15.24 -8.79
CA ILE A 157 2.45 -14.18 -8.41
C ILE A 157 1.75 -12.86 -8.08
N LEU A 158 0.70 -12.48 -8.81
CA LEU A 158 -0.10 -11.30 -8.49
C LEU A 158 -0.77 -11.45 -7.13
N THR A 159 -1.29 -12.64 -6.85
CA THR A 159 -1.89 -12.95 -5.54
C THR A 159 -0.87 -12.84 -4.43
N LEU A 160 0.31 -13.42 -4.62
CA LEU A 160 1.42 -13.32 -3.67
C LEU A 160 1.85 -11.86 -3.44
N MET A 161 2.01 -11.07 -4.52
CA MET A 161 2.40 -9.66 -4.44
C MET A 161 1.32 -8.81 -3.76
N HIS A 162 0.04 -9.08 -4.00
CA HIS A 162 -1.08 -8.45 -3.27
C HIS A 162 -0.97 -8.72 -1.78
N ILE A 163 -0.79 -9.99 -1.40
CA ILE A 163 -0.65 -10.38 -0.01
C ILE A 163 0.57 -9.69 0.60
N ILE A 164 1.74 -9.71 -0.04
CA ILE A 164 2.97 -9.10 0.50
C ILE A 164 2.82 -7.58 0.65
N LEU A 165 2.25 -6.87 -0.32
CA LEU A 165 2.20 -5.41 -0.31
C LEU A 165 1.05 -4.82 0.55
N SER A 166 0.06 -5.63 0.93
CA SER A 166 -1.08 -5.19 1.74
C SER A 166 -0.81 -5.20 3.25
N TYR A 167 -0.65 -4.03 3.88
CA TYR A 167 -0.59 -3.92 5.35
C TYR A 167 -1.96 -4.12 6.05
N ARG A 168 -3.02 -4.43 5.30
CA ARG A 168 -4.39 -4.55 5.77
C ARG A 168 -4.70 -5.99 6.18
N MET A 169 -3.81 -6.67 6.90
CA MET A 169 -4.00 -8.09 7.26
C MET A 169 -3.45 -8.38 8.65
N GLY A 170 -4.11 -9.28 9.38
CA GLY A 170 -3.59 -9.79 10.66
C GLY A 170 -2.34 -10.66 10.47
N ALA A 171 -1.43 -10.65 11.43
CA ALA A 171 -0.09 -11.26 11.28
C ALA A 171 -0.17 -12.75 10.94
N LYS A 172 -0.85 -13.53 11.79
CA LYS A 172 -1.00 -14.99 11.63
C LYS A 172 -1.67 -15.38 10.31
N TYR A 173 -2.69 -14.62 9.90
CA TYR A 173 -3.42 -14.90 8.65
C TYR A 173 -2.54 -14.63 7.43
N LYS A 174 -1.84 -13.48 7.43
CA LYS A 174 -0.94 -13.08 6.35
C LYS A 174 0.23 -14.05 6.19
N GLU A 175 0.86 -14.43 7.30
CA GLU A 175 1.95 -15.41 7.31
C GLU A 175 1.51 -16.75 6.71
N ARG A 176 0.35 -17.25 7.14
CA ARG A 176 -0.21 -18.52 6.64
C ARG A 176 -0.51 -18.47 5.14
N LEU A 177 -0.93 -17.32 4.61
CA LEU A 177 -1.15 -17.16 3.18
C LEU A 177 0.15 -17.13 2.38
N ILE A 178 1.16 -16.39 2.85
CA ILE A 178 2.47 -16.32 2.17
C ILE A 178 3.15 -17.69 2.16
N LYS A 179 3.07 -18.43 3.27
CA LYS A 179 3.64 -19.79 3.39
C LYS A 179 3.03 -20.83 2.45
N LYS A 180 1.86 -20.56 1.85
CA LYS A 180 1.31 -21.42 0.78
C LYS A 180 2.11 -21.31 -0.53
N TYR A 181 2.75 -20.18 -0.78
CA TYR A 181 3.48 -19.91 -2.01
C TYR A 181 5.00 -20.07 -1.84
N ILE A 182 5.51 -19.78 -0.63
CA ILE A 182 6.94 -19.78 -0.33
C ILE A 182 7.17 -20.50 0.99
N ASN A 183 7.94 -21.58 0.96
CA ASN A 183 8.32 -22.32 2.16
C ASN A 183 9.84 -22.29 2.34
N ASN A 184 10.35 -21.11 2.71
CA ASN A 184 11.78 -20.86 2.83
C ASN A 184 12.13 -20.30 4.21
N LYS A 185 12.90 -21.09 4.98
CA LYS A 185 13.32 -20.76 6.34
C LYS A 185 14.16 -19.49 6.44
N GLU A 186 14.84 -19.10 5.36
CA GLU A 186 15.65 -17.88 5.34
C GLU A 186 14.80 -16.62 5.42
N ILE A 187 13.51 -16.70 5.03
CA ILE A 187 12.59 -15.56 4.98
C ILE A 187 11.72 -15.49 6.24
N ASP A 188 11.66 -16.55 7.05
CA ASP A 188 10.71 -16.66 8.16
C ASP A 188 10.80 -15.48 9.15
N LYS A 189 12.02 -15.03 9.47
CA LYS A 189 12.22 -13.89 10.38
C LYS A 189 11.72 -12.58 9.79
N GLU A 190 12.05 -12.31 8.53
CA GLU A 190 11.59 -11.13 7.78
C GLU A 190 10.07 -11.14 7.63
N LEU A 191 9.50 -12.32 7.35
CA LEU A 191 8.07 -12.55 7.22
C LEU A 191 7.34 -12.28 8.53
N GLU A 192 7.86 -12.78 9.65
CA GLU A 192 7.30 -12.53 10.97
C GLU A 192 7.26 -11.03 11.30
N ILE A 193 8.39 -10.32 11.09
CA ILE A 193 8.48 -8.87 11.32
C ILE A 193 7.48 -8.12 10.43
N MET A 194 7.41 -8.44 9.14
CA MET A 194 6.46 -7.81 8.21
C MET A 194 5.01 -8.04 8.65
N CYS A 195 4.66 -9.27 9.03
CA CYS A 195 3.32 -9.65 9.48
C CYS A 195 2.92 -8.92 10.77
N ASN A 196 3.83 -8.81 11.74
CA ASN A 196 3.59 -8.06 12.98
C ASN A 196 3.39 -6.56 12.71
N LEU A 197 4.17 -5.98 11.80
CA LEU A 197 3.98 -4.60 11.36
C LEU A 197 2.63 -4.40 10.65
N SER A 198 2.22 -5.31 9.78
CA SER A 198 0.89 -5.31 9.14
C SER A 198 -0.21 -5.25 10.19
N GLN A 199 -0.17 -6.13 11.18
CA GLN A 199 -1.17 -6.17 12.25
C GLN A 199 -1.18 -4.88 13.07
N ALA A 200 -0.01 -4.36 13.46
CA ALA A 200 0.08 -3.11 14.22
C ALA A 200 -0.49 -1.91 13.43
N ILE A 201 -0.23 -1.84 12.12
CA ILE A 201 -0.80 -0.79 11.25
C ILE A 201 -2.31 -0.94 11.15
N GLU A 202 -2.80 -2.16 10.94
CA GLU A 202 -4.23 -2.42 10.83
C GLU A 202 -4.98 -2.11 12.13
N MET A 203 -4.41 -2.45 13.28
CA MET A 203 -4.94 -2.09 14.60
C MET A 203 -4.98 -0.58 14.81
N ASP A 204 -3.88 0.13 14.53
CA ASP A 204 -3.84 1.59 14.64
C ASP A 204 -4.89 2.28 13.74
N ILE A 205 -5.11 1.74 12.53
CA ILE A 205 -6.13 2.27 11.62
C ILE A 205 -7.54 1.98 12.15
N LYS A 206 -7.82 0.75 12.60
CA LYS A 206 -9.11 0.40 13.21
C LYS A 206 -9.41 1.27 14.42
N GLU A 207 -8.45 1.45 15.31
CA GLU A 207 -8.60 2.29 16.50
C GLU A 207 -8.89 3.75 16.13
N LYS A 208 -8.14 4.32 15.16
CA LYS A 208 -8.43 5.67 14.66
C LYS A 208 -9.81 5.78 14.03
N THR A 209 -10.27 4.76 13.31
CA THR A 209 -11.62 4.72 12.73
C THR A 209 -12.68 4.64 13.82
N VAL A 210 -12.54 3.76 14.81
CA VAL A 210 -13.46 3.64 15.95
C VAL A 210 -13.56 4.97 16.70
N ARG A 211 -12.42 5.58 17.08
CA ARG A 211 -12.41 6.88 17.77
C ARG A 211 -13.11 7.98 16.96
N LYS A 212 -12.97 7.98 15.63
CA LYS A 212 -13.68 8.92 14.75
C LYS A 212 -15.18 8.66 14.75
N VAL A 213 -15.61 7.41 14.58
CA VAL A 213 -17.02 7.01 14.58
C VAL A 213 -17.67 7.31 15.93
N THR A 214 -17.04 6.97 17.05
CA THR A 214 -17.56 7.28 18.39
C THR A 214 -17.76 8.77 18.58
N ARG A 215 -16.77 9.60 18.22
CA ARG A 215 -16.89 11.07 18.29
C ARG A 215 -18.03 11.59 17.42
N GLU A 216 -18.21 11.01 16.24
CA GLU A 216 -19.28 11.38 15.32
C GLU A 216 -20.67 11.01 15.88
N VAL A 217 -20.84 9.80 16.40
CA VAL A 217 -22.08 9.33 17.05
C VAL A 217 -22.41 10.20 18.27
N THR A 218 -21.43 10.49 19.12
CA THR A 218 -21.62 11.39 20.27
C THR A 218 -22.10 12.77 19.81
N ARG A 219 -21.49 13.34 18.75
CA ARG A 219 -21.95 14.63 18.21
C ARG A 219 -23.37 14.56 17.66
N GLN A 220 -23.72 13.51 16.92
CA GLN A 220 -25.07 13.32 16.40
C GLN A 220 -26.11 13.18 17.53
N ASN A 221 -25.80 12.42 18.57
CA ASN A 221 -26.65 12.27 19.75
C ASN A 221 -26.82 13.61 20.49
N ASN A 222 -25.76 14.39 20.62
CA ASN A 222 -25.80 15.73 21.22
C ASN A 222 -26.71 16.67 20.41
N VAL A 223 -26.57 16.70 19.08
CA VAL A 223 -27.44 17.51 18.19
C VAL A 223 -28.90 17.07 18.32
N ARG A 224 -29.18 15.76 18.33
CA ARG A 224 -30.54 15.23 18.52
C ARG A 224 -31.12 15.60 19.88
N GLY A 225 -30.32 15.53 20.93
CA GLY A 225 -30.70 15.94 22.29
C GLY A 225 -31.08 17.42 22.35
N ILE A 226 -30.25 18.28 21.76
CA ILE A 226 -30.52 19.73 21.68
C ILE A 226 -31.80 20.01 20.91
N TYR A 227 -31.99 19.39 19.74
CA TYR A 227 -33.20 19.58 18.94
C TYR A 227 -34.47 19.16 19.72
N ASN A 228 -34.43 18.03 20.42
CA ASN A 228 -35.56 17.57 21.24
C ASN A 228 -35.89 18.57 22.35
N VAL A 229 -34.88 19.15 23.01
CA VAL A 229 -35.08 20.17 24.05
C VAL A 229 -35.64 21.45 23.45
N MET A 230 -35.08 21.93 22.33
CA MET A 230 -35.60 23.11 21.61
C MET A 230 -37.07 22.93 21.24
N LYS A 231 -37.41 21.79 20.64
CA LYS A 231 -38.77 21.49 20.16
C LYS A 231 -39.77 21.33 21.31
N ASN A 232 -39.42 20.56 22.34
CA ASN A 232 -40.36 20.21 23.41
C ASN A 232 -40.55 21.35 24.41
N LEU A 233 -39.53 22.17 24.64
CA LEU A 233 -39.59 23.29 25.58
C LEU A 233 -39.75 24.65 24.90
N ASN A 234 -39.77 24.69 23.56
CA ASN A 234 -39.83 25.92 22.75
C ASN A 234 -38.76 26.95 23.13
N VAL A 235 -37.50 26.49 23.24
CA VAL A 235 -36.34 27.30 23.64
C VAL A 235 -35.33 27.45 22.50
N SER A 236 -34.51 28.50 22.56
CA SER A 236 -33.45 28.72 21.57
C SER A 236 -32.32 27.67 21.69
N PHE A 237 -31.53 27.53 20.63
CA PHE A 237 -30.39 26.61 20.58
C PHE A 237 -29.37 26.82 21.71
N ASP A 238 -29.03 28.08 22.01
CA ASP A 238 -28.11 28.41 23.10
C ASP A 238 -28.68 28.03 24.47
N VAL A 239 -29.97 28.32 24.71
CA VAL A 239 -30.66 27.94 25.94
C VAL A 239 -30.77 26.42 26.08
N ALA A 240 -31.04 25.70 24.99
CA ALA A 240 -31.08 24.23 25.00
C ALA A 240 -29.72 23.61 25.36
N MET A 241 -28.61 24.19 24.89
CA MET A 241 -27.27 23.75 25.32
C MET A 241 -26.99 24.06 26.78
N ASP A 242 -27.46 25.19 27.30
CA ASP A 242 -27.37 25.51 28.74
C ASP A 242 -28.18 24.53 29.60
N ILE A 243 -29.42 24.21 29.20
CA ILE A 243 -30.28 23.24 29.88
C ILE A 243 -29.62 21.86 29.93
N LEU A 244 -28.97 21.44 28.84
CA LEU A 244 -28.25 20.17 28.76
C LEU A 244 -26.86 20.19 29.44
N GLY A 245 -26.45 21.32 30.02
CA GLY A 245 -25.23 21.42 30.80
C GLY A 245 -23.93 21.43 29.99
N PHE A 246 -23.97 21.83 28.71
CA PHE A 246 -22.76 21.91 27.88
C PHE A 246 -21.79 22.98 28.39
N THR A 247 -20.52 22.61 28.56
CA THR A 247 -19.47 23.55 28.93
C THR A 247 -19.15 24.53 27.79
N LYS A 248 -18.50 25.67 28.11
CA LYS A 248 -18.08 26.66 27.10
C LYS A 248 -17.27 26.04 25.94
N ASN A 249 -16.36 25.12 26.25
CA ASN A 249 -15.53 24.46 25.25
C ASN A 249 -16.35 23.52 24.35
N GLU A 250 -17.28 22.76 24.92
CA GLU A 250 -18.14 21.87 24.14
C GLU A 250 -19.08 22.64 23.22
N LYS A 251 -19.60 23.79 23.68
CA LYS A 251 -20.42 24.69 22.84
C LYS A 251 -19.65 25.18 21.61
N ILE A 252 -18.38 25.58 21.78
CA ILE A 252 -17.53 26.03 20.66
C ILE A 252 -17.35 24.90 19.64
N ILE A 253 -16.95 23.71 20.10
CA ILE A 253 -16.72 22.53 19.25
C ILE A 253 -17.99 22.13 18.50
N LEU A 254 -19.15 22.17 19.15
CA LEU A 254 -20.42 21.79 18.55
C LEU A 254 -20.91 22.82 17.53
N LYS A 255 -20.78 24.12 17.82
CA LYS A 255 -21.11 25.20 16.87
C LYS A 255 -20.25 25.12 15.61
N GLU A 256 -18.95 24.83 15.74
CA GLU A 256 -18.05 24.63 14.61
C GLU A 256 -18.43 23.39 13.77
N TYR A 257 -18.76 22.27 14.44
CA TYR A 257 -19.24 21.06 13.78
C TYR A 257 -20.53 21.29 12.98
N LEU A 258 -21.49 22.03 13.54
CA LEU A 258 -22.75 22.35 12.88
C LEU A 258 -22.58 23.31 11.69
N LYS A 259 -21.67 24.29 11.78
CA LYS A 259 -21.32 25.19 10.67
C LYS A 259 -20.76 24.43 9.47
N ASN A 260 -19.88 23.45 9.72
CA ASN A 260 -19.23 22.68 8.66
C ASN A 260 -20.15 21.68 7.92
N LYS A 261 -21.34 21.43 8.45
CA LYS A 261 -22.31 20.49 7.85
C LYS A 261 -23.60 21.15 7.36
N GLU A 262 -23.66 22.48 7.27
CA GLU A 262 -24.85 23.24 6.85
C GLU A 262 -26.15 22.95 7.65
N TYR A 263 -26.07 22.30 8.82
CA TYR A 263 -27.25 22.00 9.65
C TYR A 263 -27.88 23.25 10.28
N LEU A 264 -27.15 24.37 10.31
CA LEU A 264 -27.64 25.63 10.87
C LEU A 264 -28.65 26.38 9.99
N LEU A 265 -28.87 25.93 8.74
CA LEU A 265 -29.83 26.56 7.83
C LEU A 265 -31.23 25.94 7.90
N THR A 266 -31.43 24.89 8.69
CA THR A 266 -32.72 24.17 8.81
C THR A 266 -33.18 23.92 10.26
N LEU A 267 -32.47 24.47 11.26
CA LEU A 267 -32.82 24.45 12.69
C LEU A 267 -33.20 25.85 13.18
#